data_AF-A0A661H3B2-F1
#
_entry.id   AF-A0A661H3B2-F1
#
_cell.length_a   1.000
_cell.length_b   1.000
_cell.length_c   1.000
_cell.angle_alpha   90.00
_cell.angle_beta   90.00
_cell.angle_gamma   90.00
#
_symmetry.space_group_name_H-M   'P 1'
#
loop_
_entity.id
_entity.type
_entity.pdbx_description
1 polymer ?
#
loop_
_entity_poly.entity_id
_entity_poly.type
_entity_poly.pdbx_seq_one_letter_code
_entity_poly.pdbx_strand_id
1 'polypeptide(L)'
;MISGPDQSYLRRVFTALVLLLALVGCGPAQVTVKGNFPPPLMEPLPLSIGVWYDDDFTNHEFFDEAKSKTESSWLVKTGEAQVQMWNTLLAGMFDNVVHMKGNPGPGQMNQAVDAVLIPHVDELQYALPAHTNIKVYEIWMRYRFELVTNGGEPIA
;
A
#
# COMPACT_ATOMS: atom_id res chain seq x y z
N MET A 1 16.97 -8.93 -57.17
CA MET A 1 15.52 -9.23 -57.13
C MET A 1 15.17 -9.57 -55.69
N ILE A 2 14.59 -8.64 -54.94
CA ILE A 2 14.06 -8.89 -53.60
C ILE A 2 12.56 -9.07 -53.79
N SER A 3 12.08 -10.31 -53.65
CA SER A 3 10.67 -10.63 -53.70
C SER A 3 9.99 -9.91 -52.53
N GLY A 4 9.13 -8.93 -52.82
CA GLY A 4 8.38 -8.21 -51.80
C GLY A 4 7.50 -9.17 -50.99
N PRO A 5 7.32 -8.93 -49.69
CA PRO A 5 6.54 -9.82 -48.84
C PRO A 5 5.12 -9.97 -49.37
N ASP A 6 4.67 -11.22 -49.44
CA ASP A 6 3.36 -11.63 -49.93
C ASP A 6 2.26 -10.87 -49.17
N GLN A 7 1.33 -10.26 -49.91
CA GLN A 7 0.26 -9.41 -49.39
C GLN A 7 -0.63 -10.15 -48.37
N SER A 8 -0.70 -11.48 -48.48
CA SER A 8 -1.38 -12.37 -47.54
C SER A 8 -0.66 -12.49 -46.19
N TYR A 9 0.67 -12.41 -46.17
CA TYR A 9 1.49 -12.42 -44.97
C TYR A 9 1.34 -11.12 -44.18
N LEU A 10 1.40 -9.98 -44.87
CA LEU A 10 1.14 -8.65 -44.29
C LEU A 10 -0.24 -8.57 -43.64
N ARG A 11 -1.26 -9.16 -44.28
CA ARG A 11 -2.64 -9.17 -43.75
C ARG A 11 -2.77 -10.07 -42.51
N ARG A 12 -2.10 -11.22 -42.46
CA ARG A 12 -2.07 -12.10 -41.27
C ARG A 12 -1.36 -11.45 -40.08
N VAL A 13 -0.23 -10.79 -40.33
CA VAL A 13 0.51 -10.05 -39.29
C VAL A 13 -0.33 -8.91 -38.75
N PHE A 14 -1.03 -8.16 -39.61
CA PHE A 14 -1.91 -7.08 -39.18
C PHE A 14 -3.09 -7.59 -38.33
N THR A 15 -3.74 -8.70 -38.74
CA THR A 15 -4.82 -9.31 -37.94
C THR A 15 -4.31 -9.81 -36.59
N ALA A 16 -3.13 -10.43 -36.54
CA ALA A 16 -2.52 -10.88 -35.29
C ALA A 16 -2.19 -9.70 -34.35
N LEU A 17 -1.68 -8.60 -34.90
CA LEU A 17 -1.38 -7.38 -34.15
C LEU A 17 -2.65 -6.75 -33.56
N VAL A 18 -3.73 -6.67 -34.35
CA VAL A 18 -5.03 -6.17 -33.89
C VAL A 18 -5.61 -7.05 -32.79
N LEU A 19 -5.47 -8.37 -32.89
CA LEU A 19 -5.87 -9.30 -31.83
C LEU A 19 -5.03 -9.09 -30.56
N LEU A 20 -3.70 -8.99 -30.66
CA LEU A 20 -2.82 -8.70 -29.51
C LEU A 20 -3.18 -7.36 -28.83
N LEU A 21 -3.50 -6.33 -29.61
CA LEU A 21 -3.98 -5.02 -29.12
C LEU A 21 -5.38 -5.09 -28.50
N ALA A 22 -6.18 -6.12 -28.78
CA ALA A 22 -7.47 -6.31 -28.13
C ALA A 22 -7.34 -6.94 -26.73
N LEU A 23 -6.22 -7.60 -26.41
CA LEU A 23 -5.98 -8.22 -25.10
C LEU A 23 -5.45 -7.26 -24.03
N VAL A 24 -4.98 -6.05 -24.37
CA VAL A 24 -4.37 -5.12 -23.39
C VAL A 24 -5.38 -4.45 -22.43
N GLY A 25 -6.68 -4.67 -22.62
CA GLY A 25 -7.74 -4.05 -21.82
C GLY A 25 -8.28 -4.89 -20.66
N CYS A 26 -7.79 -6.12 -20.46
CA CYS A 26 -8.29 -7.00 -19.41
C CYS A 26 -7.43 -6.84 -18.14
N GLY A 27 -7.68 -5.78 -17.38
CA GLY A 27 -7.06 -5.54 -16.08
C GLY A 27 -8.10 -5.06 -15.07
N PRO A 28 -7.90 -5.33 -13.77
CA PRO A 28 -8.81 -4.85 -12.73
C PRO A 28 -8.82 -3.33 -12.65
N ALA A 29 -9.93 -2.76 -12.18
CA ALA A 29 -9.97 -1.34 -11.86
C ALA A 29 -9.04 -1.07 -10.67
N GLN A 30 -8.06 -0.18 -10.85
CA GLN A 30 -7.12 0.17 -9.79
C GLN A 30 -7.57 1.44 -9.07
N VAL A 31 -7.67 1.38 -7.74
CA VAL A 31 -7.93 2.53 -6.87
C VAL A 31 -6.70 2.76 -6.00
N THR A 32 -6.10 3.94 -6.13
CA THR A 32 -5.00 4.36 -5.24
C THR A 32 -5.58 5.29 -4.20
N VAL A 33 -5.49 4.92 -2.92
CA VAL A 33 -5.96 5.76 -1.83
C VAL A 33 -5.01 6.94 -1.68
N LYS A 34 -5.54 8.16 -1.76
CA LYS A 34 -4.80 9.39 -1.48
C LYS A 34 -5.40 10.05 -0.26
N GLY A 35 -4.58 10.33 0.75
CA GLY A 35 -5.01 10.94 2.00
C GLY A 35 -4.44 12.35 2.18
N ASN A 36 -5.18 13.19 2.88
CA ASN A 36 -4.66 14.40 3.52
C ASN A 36 -4.87 14.24 5.02
N PHE A 37 -3.82 13.89 5.75
CA PHE A 37 -3.88 13.60 7.18
C PHE A 37 -3.41 14.83 7.95
N PRO A 38 -4.29 15.51 8.70
CA PRO A 38 -3.87 16.63 9.54
C PRO A 38 -3.03 16.11 10.72
N PRO A 39 -2.13 16.94 11.27
CA PRO A 39 -1.43 16.59 12.49
C PRO A 39 -2.42 16.38 13.65
N PRO A 40 -2.10 15.50 14.59
CA PRO A 40 -2.91 15.30 15.78
C PRO A 40 -2.95 16.56 16.64
N LEU A 41 -4.07 16.77 17.35
CA LEU A 41 -4.24 17.90 18.25
C LEU A 41 -3.79 17.50 19.66
N MET A 42 -2.48 17.53 19.90
CA MET A 42 -1.88 17.21 21.20
C MET A 42 -0.49 17.85 21.33
N GLU A 43 0.04 17.86 22.57
CA GLU A 43 1.43 18.21 22.82
C GLU A 43 2.33 17.00 22.56
N PRO A 44 3.45 17.15 21.80
CA PRO A 44 4.38 16.06 21.56
C PRO A 44 5.01 15.53 22.86
N LEU A 45 5.26 14.23 22.89
CA LEU A 45 6.00 13.56 23.95
C LEU A 45 7.50 13.80 23.78
N PRO A 46 8.25 14.07 24.87
CA PRO A 46 9.69 14.33 24.84
C PRO A 46 10.49 13.02 24.71
N LEU A 47 10.16 12.23 23.69
CA LEU A 47 10.77 10.94 23.38
C LEU A 47 11.17 10.93 21.90
N SER A 48 12.24 10.21 21.59
CA SER A 48 12.69 9.94 20.23
C SER A 48 12.28 8.53 19.85
N ILE A 49 11.31 8.39 18.95
CA ILE A 49 10.83 7.08 18.50
C ILE A 49 11.38 6.72 17.12
N GLY A 50 11.79 5.47 16.96
CA GLY A 50 12.04 4.87 15.67
C GLY A 50 10.75 4.33 15.07
N VAL A 51 10.62 4.39 13.75
CA VAL A 51 9.57 3.68 13.03
C VAL A 51 10.18 2.85 11.91
N TRP A 52 9.80 1.58 11.84
CA TRP A 52 10.17 0.71 10.74
C TRP A 52 8.90 0.24 10.03
N TYR A 53 8.77 0.60 8.75
CA TYR A 53 7.74 0.05 7.88
C TYR A 53 8.35 -1.10 7.09
N ASP A 54 7.80 -2.29 7.22
CA ASP A 54 8.18 -3.42 6.37
C ASP A 54 7.63 -3.24 4.94
N ASP A 55 8.08 -4.11 4.04
CA ASP A 55 7.67 -4.04 2.64
C ASP A 55 6.18 -4.39 2.46
N ASP A 56 5.64 -5.27 3.30
CA ASP A 56 4.23 -5.68 3.26
C ASP A 56 3.30 -4.52 3.65
N PHE A 57 3.72 -3.68 4.60
CA PHE A 57 3.04 -2.48 5.02
C PHE A 57 3.16 -1.36 3.97
N THR A 58 4.39 -1.10 3.50
CA THR A 58 4.67 0.00 2.56
C THR A 58 4.02 -0.24 1.20
N ASN A 59 3.96 -1.50 0.77
CA ASN A 59 3.37 -1.92 -0.51
C ASN A 59 2.00 -2.57 -0.34
N HIS A 60 1.32 -2.34 0.79
CA HIS A 60 0.05 -3.01 1.07
C HIS A 60 -0.99 -2.76 -0.06
N GLU A 61 -1.48 -3.86 -0.62
CA GLU A 61 -2.53 -3.88 -1.62
C GLU A 61 -3.56 -4.97 -1.31
N PHE A 62 -4.82 -4.68 -1.64
CA PHE A 62 -5.93 -5.60 -1.46
C PHE A 62 -6.65 -5.80 -2.78
N PHE A 63 -6.87 -7.06 -3.16
CA PHE A 63 -7.55 -7.43 -4.38
C PHE A 63 -8.93 -8.03 -4.06
N ASP A 64 -9.98 -7.48 -4.67
CA ASP A 64 -11.33 -8.06 -4.65
C ASP A 64 -11.72 -8.52 -6.04
N GLU A 65 -12.06 -9.80 -6.16
CA GLU A 65 -12.55 -10.39 -7.38
C GLU A 65 -14.05 -10.11 -7.57
N ALA A 66 -14.43 -9.78 -8.80
CA ALA A 66 -15.82 -9.58 -9.15
C ALA A 66 -16.65 -10.83 -8.84
N LYS A 67 -17.68 -10.71 -7.99
CA LYS A 67 -18.55 -11.84 -7.62
C LYS A 67 -19.68 -12.07 -8.63
N SER A 68 -19.90 -11.12 -9.55
CA SER A 68 -20.89 -11.22 -10.62
C SER A 68 -20.40 -10.58 -11.93
N LYS A 69 -21.05 -10.92 -13.06
CA LYS A 69 -20.74 -10.35 -14.38
C LYS A 69 -20.96 -8.83 -14.48
N THR A 70 -21.67 -8.24 -13.51
CA THR A 70 -21.97 -6.82 -13.42
C THR A 70 -21.02 -6.06 -12.50
N GLU A 71 -20.16 -6.75 -11.76
CA GLU A 71 -19.15 -6.17 -10.88
C GLU A 71 -17.78 -6.19 -11.55
N SER A 72 -16.95 -5.18 -11.30
CA SER A 72 -15.55 -5.17 -11.73
C SER A 72 -14.67 -5.73 -10.63
N SER A 73 -13.53 -6.33 -10.98
CA SER A 73 -12.48 -6.63 -10.01
C SER A 73 -11.75 -5.36 -9.63
N TRP A 74 -11.37 -5.23 -8.35
CA TRP A 74 -10.78 -4.03 -7.79
C TRP A 74 -9.43 -4.35 -7.14
N LEU A 75 -8.43 -3.54 -7.45
CA LEU A 75 -7.16 -3.52 -6.73
C LEU A 75 -7.07 -2.21 -5.95
N VAL A 76 -7.09 -2.30 -4.62
CA VAL A 76 -7.00 -1.15 -3.72
C VAL A 76 -5.58 -1.08 -3.16
N LYS A 77 -4.84 -0.04 -3.55
CA LYS A 77 -3.49 0.22 -3.03
C LYS A 77 -3.58 1.21 -1.88
N THR A 78 -3.12 0.78 -0.70
CA THR A 78 -3.24 1.53 0.55
C THR A 78 -1.90 1.90 1.15
N GLY A 79 -0.82 1.17 0.83
CA GLY A 79 0.50 1.35 1.46
C GLY A 79 1.01 2.80 1.51
N GLU A 80 0.97 3.55 0.41
CA GLU A 80 1.40 4.97 0.38
C GLU A 80 0.59 5.84 1.36
N ALA A 81 -0.73 5.69 1.37
CA ALA A 81 -1.60 6.44 2.27
C ALA A 81 -1.40 6.05 3.73
N GLN A 82 -1.14 4.77 4.01
CA GLN A 82 -0.87 4.28 5.36
C GLN A 82 0.43 4.87 5.89
N VAL A 83 1.53 4.80 5.13
CA VAL A 83 2.81 5.41 5.49
C VAL A 83 2.66 6.91 5.71
N GLN A 84 1.95 7.61 4.83
CA GLN A 84 1.71 9.05 5.00
C GLN A 84 0.93 9.35 6.29
N MET A 85 -0.13 8.59 6.58
CA MET A 85 -0.93 8.76 7.79
C MET A 85 -0.08 8.59 9.05
N TRP A 86 0.69 7.50 9.12
CA TRP A 86 1.51 7.20 10.29
C TRP A 86 2.66 8.18 10.46
N ASN A 87 3.28 8.64 9.37
CA ASN A 87 4.29 9.69 9.43
C ASN A 87 3.74 10.97 10.04
N THR A 88 2.59 11.44 9.54
CA THR A 88 1.95 12.66 10.06
C THR A 88 1.55 12.49 11.53
N LEU A 89 0.98 11.33 11.88
CA LEU A 89 0.54 11.06 13.24
C LEU A 89 1.73 11.05 14.21
N LEU A 90 2.75 10.23 13.93
CA LEU A 90 3.91 10.09 14.81
C LEU A 90 4.70 11.40 14.92
N ALA A 91 4.87 12.13 13.83
CA ALA A 91 5.56 13.43 13.83
C ALA A 91 4.83 14.50 14.68
N GLY A 92 3.52 14.37 14.89
CA GLY A 92 2.78 15.21 15.82
C GLY A 92 2.71 14.67 17.26
N MET A 93 3.07 13.40 17.48
CA MET A 93 3.02 12.76 18.79
C MET A 93 4.36 12.78 19.54
N PHE A 94 5.49 12.91 18.86
CA PHE A 94 6.83 12.77 19.43
C PHE A 94 7.76 13.91 18.97
N ASP A 95 8.68 14.33 19.85
CA ASP A 95 9.69 15.36 19.54
C ASP A 95 10.60 14.97 18.38
N ASN A 96 10.94 13.69 18.28
CA ASN A 96 11.76 13.18 17.19
C ASN A 96 11.24 11.82 16.69
N VAL A 97 11.09 11.71 15.37
CA VAL A 97 10.70 10.47 14.70
C VAL A 97 11.79 10.11 13.70
N VAL A 98 12.34 8.90 13.85
CA VAL A 98 13.41 8.41 13.00
C VAL A 98 12.92 7.23 12.18
N HIS A 99 13.02 7.33 10.86
CA HIS A 99 12.77 6.20 9.98
C HIS A 99 13.95 5.21 10.04
N MET A 100 13.67 4.00 10.48
CA MET A 100 14.63 2.92 10.53
C MET A 100 14.94 2.43 9.12
N LYS A 101 16.21 2.08 8.88
CA LYS A 101 16.65 1.55 7.57
C LYS A 101 16.39 0.05 7.40
N GLY A 102 16.00 -0.63 8.47
CA GLY A 102 15.71 -2.05 8.48
C GLY A 102 15.07 -2.46 9.81
N ASN A 103 14.65 -3.72 9.88
CA ASN A 103 14.05 -4.32 11.07
C ASN A 103 14.99 -4.17 12.28
N PRO A 104 14.52 -3.76 13.48
CA PRO A 104 15.33 -3.82 14.69
C PRO A 104 15.78 -5.25 15.04
N GLY A 105 16.99 -5.39 15.60
CA GLY A 105 17.54 -6.70 15.88
C GLY A 105 18.98 -6.67 16.42
N PRO A 106 19.46 -7.78 17.02
CA PRO A 106 20.81 -7.85 17.56
C PRO A 106 21.86 -7.68 16.47
N GLY A 107 22.82 -6.77 16.69
CA GLY A 107 23.93 -6.55 15.75
C GLY A 107 23.62 -5.61 14.58
N GLN A 108 22.43 -5.02 14.52
CA GLN A 108 22.14 -3.95 13.57
C GLN A 108 22.61 -2.59 14.09
N MET A 109 23.21 -1.82 13.17
CA MET A 109 23.60 -0.44 13.42
C MET A 109 22.37 0.47 13.24
N ASN A 110 21.53 0.52 14.26
CA ASN A 110 20.34 1.36 14.28
C ASN A 110 20.62 2.69 14.99
N GLN A 111 19.89 3.74 14.61
CA GLN A 111 20.01 5.04 15.29
C GLN A 111 19.54 4.92 16.74
N ALA A 112 20.12 5.71 17.63
CA ALA A 112 19.71 5.72 19.03
C ALA A 112 18.32 6.35 19.16
N VAL A 113 17.35 5.54 19.57
CA VAL A 113 15.95 5.90 19.84
C VAL A 113 15.49 5.18 21.10
N ASP A 114 14.45 5.70 21.76
CA ASP A 114 13.93 5.14 23.00
C ASP A 114 13.18 3.82 22.77
N ALA A 115 12.51 3.70 21.62
CA ALA A 115 11.83 2.50 21.16
C ALA A 115 11.68 2.53 19.64
N VAL A 116 11.35 1.40 19.03
CA VAL A 116 10.96 1.31 17.62
C VAL A 116 9.55 0.76 17.51
N LEU A 117 8.68 1.50 16.83
CA LEU A 117 7.33 1.08 16.46
C LEU A 117 7.36 0.37 15.10
N ILE A 118 6.78 -0.82 15.04
CA ILE A 118 6.61 -1.61 13.81
C ILE A 118 5.11 -1.86 13.62
N PRO A 119 4.44 -1.17 12.70
CA PRO A 119 3.03 -1.40 12.41
C PRO A 119 2.87 -2.48 11.35
N HIS A 120 1.85 -3.31 11.54
CA HIS A 120 1.41 -4.31 10.58
C HIS A 120 -0.07 -4.13 10.28
N VAL A 121 -0.47 -4.41 9.04
CA VAL A 121 -1.88 -4.51 8.68
C VAL A 121 -2.34 -5.93 8.99
N ASP A 122 -3.29 -6.06 9.92
CA ASP A 122 -3.81 -7.36 10.37
C ASP A 122 -5.05 -7.77 9.59
N GLU A 123 -5.94 -6.82 9.32
CA GLU A 123 -7.16 -7.08 8.54
C GLU A 123 -7.60 -5.82 7.80
N LEU A 124 -8.14 -6.01 6.59
CA LEU A 124 -8.82 -4.97 5.83
C LEU A 124 -10.23 -5.45 5.46
N GLN A 125 -11.22 -4.64 5.77
CA GLN A 125 -12.60 -4.82 5.32
C GLN A 125 -13.03 -3.59 4.53
N TYR A 126 -13.92 -3.74 3.57
CA TYR A 126 -14.45 -2.62 2.82
C TYR A 126 -15.96 -2.77 2.63
N ALA A 127 -16.63 -1.63 2.46
CA ALA A 127 -18.04 -1.58 2.13
C ALA A 127 -18.26 -0.74 0.87
N LEU A 128 -18.95 -1.32 -0.11
CA LEU A 128 -19.31 -0.63 -1.34
C LEU A 128 -20.57 0.21 -1.14
N PRO A 129 -20.70 1.37 -1.81
CA PRO A 129 -21.94 2.15 -1.82
C PRO A 129 -23.16 1.35 -2.26
N ALA A 130 -22.98 0.33 -3.12
CA ALA A 130 -24.08 -0.53 -3.56
C ALA A 130 -24.63 -1.43 -2.44
N HIS A 131 -23.89 -1.63 -1.35
CA HIS A 131 -24.26 -2.46 -0.21
C HIS A 131 -24.59 -1.62 1.04
N THR A 132 -24.46 -0.29 0.96
CA THR A 132 -24.69 0.63 2.09
C THR A 132 -25.65 1.75 1.67
N ASN A 133 -26.30 2.42 2.63
CA ASN A 133 -27.19 3.57 2.33
C ASN A 133 -26.43 4.91 2.17
N ILE A 134 -25.12 4.85 1.94
CA ILE A 134 -24.22 6.01 1.86
C ILE A 134 -23.41 5.97 0.57
N LYS A 135 -23.21 7.15 -0.04
CA LYS A 135 -22.57 7.29 -1.36
C LYS A 135 -21.03 7.35 -1.27
N VAL A 136 -20.44 6.64 -0.31
CA VAL A 136 -18.99 6.65 -0.06
C VAL A 136 -18.48 5.22 0.00
N TYR A 137 -17.24 5.04 -0.47
CA TYR A 137 -16.51 3.80 -0.25
C TYR A 137 -15.92 3.86 1.15
N GLU A 138 -16.15 2.82 1.95
CA GLU A 138 -15.57 2.72 3.29
C GLU A 138 -14.52 1.61 3.31
N ILE A 139 -13.39 1.89 3.95
CA ILE A 139 -12.33 0.93 4.21
C ILE A 139 -12.06 0.94 5.71
N TRP A 140 -12.12 -0.23 6.32
CA TRP A 140 -11.80 -0.48 7.72
C TRP A 140 -10.50 -1.26 7.77
N MET A 141 -9.52 -0.75 8.51
CA MET A 141 -8.22 -1.41 8.66
C MET A 141 -7.95 -1.64 10.13
N ARG A 142 -7.63 -2.89 10.47
CA ARG A 142 -7.11 -3.26 11.79
C ARG A 142 -5.59 -3.31 11.69
N TYR A 143 -4.94 -2.59 12.59
CA TYR A 143 -3.49 -2.61 12.73
C TYR A 143 -3.09 -3.40 13.97
N ARG A 144 -1.97 -4.10 13.86
CA ARG A 144 -1.24 -4.69 14.98
C ARG A 144 0.09 -3.97 15.09
N PHE A 145 0.48 -3.60 16.30
CA PHE A 145 1.74 -2.89 16.54
C PHE A 145 2.68 -3.75 17.36
N GLU A 146 3.96 -3.69 17.01
CA GLU A 146 5.05 -4.14 17.86
C GLU A 146 5.81 -2.90 18.34
N LEU A 147 6.09 -2.86 19.64
CA LEU A 147 6.96 -1.85 20.21
C LEU A 147 8.17 -2.59 20.76
N VAL A 148 9.33 -2.34 20.16
CA VAL A 148 10.56 -3.06 20.47
C VAL A 148 11.66 -2.09 20.89
N THR A 149 12.64 -2.60 21.60
CA THR A 149 13.90 -1.88 21.83
C THR A 149 14.69 -1.79 20.53
N ASN A 150 15.75 -0.96 20.52
CA ASN A 150 16.63 -0.86 19.37
C ASN A 150 17.30 -2.19 18.96
N GLY A 151 17.40 -3.13 19.90
CA GLY A 151 17.92 -4.48 19.69
C GLY A 151 16.87 -5.51 19.24
N GLY A 152 15.61 -5.11 19.05
CA GLY A 152 14.53 -6.00 18.61
C GLY A 152 13.75 -6.71 19.72
N GLU A 153 14.09 -6.48 20.99
CA GLU A 153 13.35 -7.08 22.11
C GLU A 153 12.02 -6.37 22.35
N PRO A 154 10.88 -7.09 22.49
CA PRO A 154 9.58 -6.48 22.80
C PRO A 154 9.58 -5.71 24.11
N ILE A 155 8.91 -4.55 24.12
CA ILE A 155 8.69 -3.71 25.32
C ILE A 155 7.35 -4.08 26.00
N ALA A 156 6.44 -4.77 25.28
CA ALA A 156 5.17 -5.29 25.78
C ALA A 156 4.77 -6.57 25.03
#